data_AF-A0A1E3W940-F1
#
_entry.id   AF-A0A1E3W940-F1
#
_cell.length_a   1.000
_cell.length_b   1.000
_cell.length_c   1.000
_cell.angle_alpha   90.00
_cell.angle_beta   90.00
_cell.angle_gamma   90.00
#
_symmetry.space_group_name_H-M   'P 1'
#
loop_
_entity.id
_entity.type
_entity.pdbx_description
1 polymer ?
#
loop_
_entity_poly.entity_id
_entity_poly.type
_entity_poly.pdbx_seq_one_letter_code
_entity_poly.pdbx_strand_id
1 'polypeptide(L)'
;MSGARIAYLAALIAAVVFLEGCGGGGIPRETRAEWRDKSEAQCMASGRVRASSYVQQVSAKSGPSACGIRAPLKVSGALGGRVRITPAATIGCPVTASLDRWIQNSVQKAAYRQFGKPVVEIRQIASYSCRGRNGRGSGPLSEHAYGNAIDIAGFRLSDGTQITVVKGWWRGTAREKAFLKEVFAGACAEFYTVLGPGSDRYHYNHFHLDLLVTNVSKGRHYCRPQPSRGLFAKADDADPLSTASITPIPFTGPPGED
;
A
#
# COMPACT_ATOMS: atom_id res chain seq x y z
N MET A 1 86.06 -13.15 18.84
CA MET A 1 85.91 -11.79 19.42
C MET A 1 85.02 -10.99 18.47
N SER A 2 83.90 -10.46 18.99
CA SER A 2 83.01 -9.37 18.52
C SER A 2 82.80 -9.18 17.00
N GLY A 3 81.60 -9.19 16.41
CA GLY A 3 80.30 -8.73 16.88
C GLY A 3 79.98 -7.33 16.32
N ALA A 4 79.09 -7.23 15.31
CA ALA A 4 78.27 -6.05 14.94
C ALA A 4 77.50 -6.36 13.64
N ARG A 5 76.26 -6.87 13.70
CA ARG A 5 74.98 -6.13 13.72
C ARG A 5 74.65 -5.40 12.41
N ILE A 6 73.79 -6.06 11.63
CA ILE A 6 73.05 -5.60 10.45
C ILE A 6 72.21 -4.36 10.80
N ALA A 7 72.39 -3.26 10.07
CA ALA A 7 71.59 -2.05 10.22
C ALA A 7 70.73 -1.81 8.96
N TYR A 8 69.44 -2.08 9.17
CA TYR A 8 68.21 -1.77 8.46
C TYR A 8 68.18 -0.76 7.30
N LEU A 9 67.47 -1.18 6.25
CA LEU A 9 66.83 -0.36 5.22
C LEU A 9 66.04 0.80 5.85
N ALA A 10 66.26 2.03 5.38
CA ALA A 10 65.28 3.09 5.46
C ALA A 10 64.45 3.08 4.17
N ALA A 11 63.35 2.34 4.17
CA ALA A 11 62.35 2.40 3.11
C ALA A 11 61.56 3.70 3.24
N LEU A 12 61.60 4.54 2.20
CA LEU A 12 60.70 5.67 1.99
C LEU A 12 59.26 5.14 1.86
N ILE A 13 58.50 5.16 2.95
CA ILE A 13 57.05 4.96 2.89
C ILE A 13 56.43 6.30 2.49
N ALA A 14 56.08 6.42 1.21
CA ALA A 14 55.17 7.46 0.75
C ALA A 14 53.81 7.24 1.43
N ALA A 15 53.45 8.14 2.34
CA ALA A 15 52.13 8.17 2.95
C ALA A 15 51.10 8.60 1.89
N VAL A 16 50.53 7.63 1.17
CA VAL A 16 49.30 7.83 0.41
C VAL A 16 48.18 7.96 1.44
N VAL A 17 47.81 9.21 1.74
CA VAL A 17 46.61 9.53 2.48
C VAL A 17 45.41 9.15 1.60
N PHE A 18 44.85 7.96 1.83
CA PHE A 18 43.50 7.65 1.38
C PHE A 18 42.54 8.50 2.20
N LEU A 19 42.18 9.67 1.67
CA LEU A 19 40.96 10.35 2.04
C LEU A 19 39.79 9.45 1.61
N GLU A 20 39.39 8.53 2.48
CA GLU A 20 38.05 7.94 2.39
C GLU A 20 37.05 9.07 2.61
N GLY A 21 36.58 9.62 1.50
CA GLY A 21 35.42 10.49 1.51
C GLY A 21 34.25 9.69 2.05
N CYS A 22 33.80 10.03 3.26
CA CYS A 22 32.47 9.67 3.77
C CYS A 22 31.40 10.43 2.97
N GLY A 23 31.31 10.15 1.67
CA GLY A 23 30.28 10.62 0.75
C GLY A 23 29.33 9.49 0.40
N GLY A 24 28.71 8.88 1.42
CA GLY A 24 27.84 7.72 1.29
C GLY A 24 26.43 8.00 1.78
N GLY A 25 25.71 8.93 1.15
CA GLY A 25 24.26 9.09 1.30
C GLY A 25 23.48 7.95 0.64
N GLY A 26 23.89 6.70 0.89
CA GLY A 26 23.25 5.50 0.37
C GLY A 26 22.02 5.13 1.19
N ILE A 27 20.96 4.68 0.50
CA ILE A 27 19.78 4.10 1.14
C ILE A 27 20.24 2.97 2.09
N PRO A 28 19.76 2.92 3.35
CA PRO A 28 20.10 1.85 4.27
C PRO A 28 19.93 0.48 3.60
N ARG A 29 20.90 -0.41 3.76
CA ARG A 29 20.80 -1.83 3.41
C ARG A 29 19.82 -2.53 4.37
N GLU A 30 18.60 -2.03 4.49
CA GLU A 30 17.54 -2.80 5.13
C GLU A 30 17.36 -4.07 4.29
N THR A 31 17.40 -5.22 4.96
CA THR A 31 16.93 -6.47 4.39
C THR A 31 15.42 -6.47 4.45
N ARG A 32 14.78 -7.09 3.45
CA ARG A 32 13.34 -7.22 3.44
C ARG A 32 12.90 -8.09 4.63
N ALA A 33 12.04 -7.55 5.48
CA ALA A 33 11.58 -8.26 6.67
C ALA A 33 10.83 -9.57 6.32
N GLU A 34 11.17 -10.67 7.00
CA GLU A 34 10.66 -12.02 6.71
C GLU A 34 9.13 -12.13 6.75
N TRP A 35 8.48 -11.38 7.65
CA TRP A 35 7.02 -11.43 7.80
C TRP A 35 6.29 -11.08 6.50
N ARG A 36 6.92 -10.28 5.62
CA ARG A 36 6.33 -9.91 4.33
C ARG A 36 6.20 -11.12 3.42
N ASP A 37 7.25 -11.94 3.36
CA ASP A 37 7.27 -13.16 2.56
C ASP A 37 6.34 -14.23 3.16
N LYS A 38 6.33 -14.36 4.49
CA LYS A 38 5.38 -15.22 5.20
C LYS A 38 3.93 -14.81 4.91
N SER A 39 3.60 -13.52 4.95
CA SER A 39 2.25 -12.99 4.66
C SER A 39 1.84 -13.20 3.20
N GLU A 40 2.75 -12.97 2.25
CA GLU A 40 2.51 -13.26 0.83
C GLU A 40 2.21 -14.74 0.62
N ALA A 41 3.05 -15.64 1.13
CA ALA A 41 2.88 -17.08 1.00
C ALA A 41 1.57 -17.59 1.62
N GLN A 42 1.25 -17.13 2.85
CA GLN A 42 0.00 -17.46 3.52
C GLN A 42 -1.23 -17.02 2.73
N CYS A 43 -1.20 -15.81 2.16
CA CYS A 43 -2.29 -15.33 1.32
C CYS A 43 -2.46 -16.19 0.07
N MET A 44 -1.36 -16.50 -0.63
CA MET A 44 -1.38 -17.34 -1.83
C MET A 44 -1.95 -18.73 -1.52
N ALA A 45 -1.58 -19.32 -0.38
CA ALA A 45 -2.10 -20.62 0.06
C ALA A 45 -3.57 -20.58 0.51
N SER A 46 -4.08 -19.42 0.94
CA SER A 46 -5.44 -19.29 1.50
C SER A 46 -6.57 -19.38 0.48
N GLY A 47 -6.29 -19.30 -0.82
CA GLY A 47 -7.31 -19.29 -1.87
C GLY A 47 -8.19 -18.03 -1.92
N ARG A 48 -7.89 -17.00 -1.10
CA ARG A 48 -8.60 -15.70 -1.07
C ARG A 48 -8.48 -14.93 -2.38
N VAL A 49 -7.39 -15.13 -3.12
CA VAL A 49 -7.20 -14.57 -4.46
C VAL A 49 -7.07 -15.73 -5.44
N ARG A 50 -7.91 -15.73 -6.48
CA ARG A 50 -7.92 -16.76 -7.51
C ARG A 50 -7.31 -16.22 -8.79
N ALA A 51 -6.43 -16.99 -9.40
CA ALA A 51 -5.88 -16.67 -10.71
C ALA A 51 -7.00 -16.59 -11.76
N SER A 52 -6.90 -15.62 -12.67
CA SER A 52 -7.86 -15.40 -13.75
C SER A 52 -7.23 -14.55 -14.85
N SER A 53 -7.99 -14.24 -15.91
CA SER A 53 -7.58 -13.25 -16.92
C SER A 53 -7.38 -11.83 -16.33
N TYR A 54 -7.97 -11.55 -15.17
CA TYR A 54 -7.89 -10.26 -14.47
C TYR A 54 -6.84 -10.22 -13.36
N VAL A 55 -6.41 -11.38 -12.87
CA VAL A 55 -5.43 -11.52 -11.80
C VAL A 55 -4.41 -12.57 -12.22
N GLN A 56 -3.26 -12.10 -12.67
CA GLN A 56 -2.21 -12.94 -13.24
C GLN A 56 -0.97 -12.85 -12.36
N GLN A 57 -0.41 -14.00 -11.95
CA GLN A 57 0.92 -13.99 -11.35
C GLN A 57 1.95 -13.62 -12.42
N VAL A 58 2.89 -12.74 -12.06
CA VAL A 58 4.00 -12.32 -12.92
C VAL A 58 5.33 -12.63 -12.26
N SER A 59 6.42 -12.51 -13.02
CA SER A 59 7.77 -12.73 -12.50
C SER A 59 8.05 -11.85 -11.29
N ALA A 60 8.75 -12.42 -10.31
CA ALA A 60 9.16 -11.74 -9.10
C ALA A 60 9.77 -10.37 -9.40
N LYS A 61 9.50 -9.41 -8.52
CA LYS A 61 10.12 -8.08 -8.57
C LYS A 61 11.20 -8.02 -7.51
N SER A 62 12.38 -7.56 -7.91
CA SER A 62 13.48 -7.20 -7.03
C SER A 62 13.90 -5.77 -7.36
N GLY A 63 14.28 -4.99 -6.35
CA GLY A 63 14.89 -3.67 -6.54
C GLY A 63 16.19 -3.54 -5.75
N PRO A 64 16.88 -2.39 -5.84
CA PRO A 64 17.97 -2.09 -4.92
C PRO A 64 17.47 -2.20 -3.46
N SER A 65 18.28 -2.72 -2.54
CA SER A 65 17.95 -2.89 -1.10
C SER A 65 16.76 -3.85 -0.82
N ALA A 66 15.91 -3.55 0.18
CA ALA A 66 14.76 -4.36 0.61
C ALA A 66 13.59 -4.42 -0.39
N CYS A 67 13.61 -3.64 -1.48
CA CYS A 67 12.50 -3.58 -2.43
C CYS A 67 12.22 -4.93 -3.10
N GLY A 68 10.94 -5.26 -3.28
CA GLY A 68 10.55 -6.42 -4.07
C GLY A 68 9.20 -7.03 -3.69
N ILE A 69 8.76 -7.99 -4.51
CA ILE A 69 7.57 -8.82 -4.30
C ILE A 69 7.95 -10.23 -4.78
N ARG A 70 7.78 -11.26 -3.95
CA ARG A 70 8.21 -12.63 -4.29
C ARG A 70 7.24 -13.27 -5.28
N ALA A 71 5.94 -13.10 -5.04
CA ALA A 71 4.86 -13.59 -5.92
C ALA A 71 3.92 -12.44 -6.33
N PRO A 72 4.37 -11.51 -7.19
CA PRO A 72 3.56 -10.38 -7.61
C PRO A 72 2.37 -10.81 -8.46
N LEU A 73 1.26 -10.13 -8.24
CA LEU A 73 0.06 -10.23 -9.05
C LEU A 73 -0.11 -8.97 -9.89
N LYS A 74 -0.32 -9.15 -11.19
CA LYS A 74 -0.83 -8.14 -12.11
C LYS A 74 -2.35 -8.19 -12.08
N VAL A 75 -2.96 -7.16 -11.53
CA VAL A 75 -4.40 -7.05 -11.26
C VAL A 75 -5.01 -5.99 -12.18
N SER A 76 -5.76 -6.43 -13.19
CA SER A 76 -6.49 -5.56 -14.13
C SER A 76 -7.99 -5.50 -13.85
N GLY A 77 -8.48 -6.31 -12.92
CA GLY A 77 -9.89 -6.31 -12.51
C GLY A 77 -10.09 -6.95 -11.14
N ALA A 78 -11.19 -6.57 -10.50
CA ALA A 78 -11.71 -7.09 -9.25
C ALA A 78 -13.11 -7.67 -9.47
N LEU A 79 -13.59 -8.45 -8.50
CA LEU A 79 -14.92 -9.07 -8.50
C LEU A 79 -15.20 -9.90 -9.76
N GLY A 80 -14.21 -10.68 -10.19
CA GLY A 80 -14.29 -11.48 -11.42
C GLY A 80 -14.30 -10.65 -12.71
N GLY A 81 -13.72 -9.44 -12.68
CA GLY A 81 -13.64 -8.55 -13.84
C GLY A 81 -14.79 -7.56 -13.98
N ARG A 82 -15.79 -7.61 -13.10
CA ARG A 82 -16.92 -6.66 -13.07
C ARG A 82 -16.45 -5.22 -12.79
N VAL A 83 -15.34 -5.06 -12.07
CA VAL A 83 -14.72 -3.76 -11.81
C VAL A 83 -13.32 -3.77 -12.41
N ARG A 84 -13.05 -2.92 -13.39
CA ARG A 84 -11.70 -2.77 -13.94
C ARG A 84 -10.79 -2.00 -12.98
N ILE A 85 -9.53 -2.38 -12.91
CA ILE A 85 -8.49 -1.61 -12.23
C ILE A 85 -7.58 -1.04 -13.31
N THR A 86 -7.57 0.29 -13.45
CA THR A 86 -6.86 0.97 -14.54
C THR A 86 -5.86 2.00 -14.01
N PRO A 87 -4.59 1.96 -14.44
CA PRO A 87 -3.96 0.85 -15.18
C PRO A 87 -3.89 -0.42 -14.31
N ALA A 88 -3.53 -1.57 -14.90
CA ALA A 88 -3.37 -2.79 -14.13
C ALA A 88 -2.32 -2.61 -13.02
N ALA A 89 -2.66 -2.95 -11.78
CA ALA A 89 -1.80 -2.79 -10.63
C ALA A 89 -0.83 -3.98 -10.51
N THR A 90 0.42 -3.73 -10.12
CA THR A 90 1.33 -4.79 -9.67
C THR A 90 1.42 -4.74 -8.15
N ILE A 91 0.81 -5.70 -7.46
CA ILE A 91 0.68 -5.74 -5.99
C ILE A 91 0.78 -7.18 -5.48
N GLY A 92 0.97 -7.34 -4.16
CA GLY A 92 0.95 -8.65 -3.51
C GLY A 92 -0.46 -9.21 -3.30
N CYS A 93 -0.53 -10.50 -2.99
CA CYS A 93 -1.79 -11.19 -2.67
C CYS A 93 -2.58 -10.51 -1.53
N PRO A 94 -1.96 -10.13 -0.38
CA PRO A 94 -2.72 -9.53 0.74
C PRO A 94 -3.49 -8.26 0.33
N VAL A 95 -2.82 -7.35 -0.37
CA VAL A 95 -3.45 -6.11 -0.87
C VAL A 95 -4.52 -6.42 -1.91
N THR A 96 -4.29 -7.41 -2.79
CA THR A 96 -5.29 -7.83 -3.78
C THR A 96 -6.57 -8.33 -3.09
N ALA A 97 -6.42 -9.15 -2.04
CA ALA A 97 -7.55 -9.65 -1.27
C ALA A 97 -8.30 -8.52 -0.53
N SER A 98 -7.58 -7.59 0.11
CA SER A 98 -8.21 -6.44 0.79
C SER A 98 -8.88 -5.48 -0.19
N LEU A 99 -8.28 -5.25 -1.35
CA LEU A 99 -8.85 -4.45 -2.43
C LEU A 99 -10.19 -5.04 -2.90
N ASP A 100 -10.24 -6.34 -3.18
CA ASP A 100 -11.47 -7.01 -3.63
C ASP A 100 -12.59 -6.92 -2.59
N ARG A 101 -12.29 -7.16 -1.30
CA ARG A 101 -13.25 -7.01 -0.20
C ARG A 101 -13.73 -5.57 -0.03
N TRP A 102 -12.83 -4.58 -0.02
CA TRP A 102 -13.20 -3.17 0.08
C TRP A 102 -14.13 -2.75 -1.07
N ILE A 103 -13.84 -3.23 -2.29
CA ILE A 103 -14.69 -2.95 -3.45
C ILE A 103 -16.08 -3.55 -3.25
N GLN A 104 -16.18 -4.82 -2.87
CA GLN A 104 -17.45 -5.51 -2.65
C GLN A 104 -18.26 -4.90 -1.50
N ASN A 105 -17.61 -4.64 -0.37
CA ASN A 105 -18.28 -4.35 0.90
C ASN A 105 -18.53 -2.86 1.13
N SER A 106 -17.74 -1.99 0.52
CA SER A 106 -17.83 -0.54 0.73
C SER A 106 -18.09 0.20 -0.56
N VAL A 107 -17.26 0.01 -1.58
CA VAL A 107 -17.34 0.79 -2.83
C VAL A 107 -18.66 0.57 -3.55
N GLN A 108 -19.05 -0.70 -3.77
CA GLN A 108 -20.31 -0.99 -4.46
C GLN A 108 -21.51 -0.52 -3.64
N LYS A 109 -21.53 -0.76 -2.32
CA LYS A 109 -22.65 -0.34 -1.46
C LYS A 109 -22.82 1.18 -1.46
N ALA A 110 -21.73 1.93 -1.33
CA ALA A 110 -21.76 3.40 -1.40
C ALA A 110 -22.23 3.89 -2.78
N ALA A 111 -21.79 3.24 -3.86
CA ALA A 111 -22.21 3.59 -5.22
C ALA A 111 -23.71 3.41 -5.42
N TYR A 112 -24.27 2.29 -4.96
CA TYR A 112 -25.73 2.06 -5.00
C TYR A 112 -26.49 3.04 -4.11
N ARG A 113 -26.03 3.31 -2.89
CA ARG A 113 -26.69 4.25 -1.98
C ARG A 113 -26.74 5.67 -2.53
N GLN A 114 -25.63 6.14 -3.11
CA GLN A 114 -25.49 7.53 -3.54
C GLN A 114 -25.96 7.77 -4.97
N PHE A 115 -25.89 6.76 -5.85
CA PHE A 115 -26.15 6.91 -7.28
C PHE A 115 -27.10 5.87 -7.87
N GLY A 116 -27.50 4.84 -7.12
CA GLY A 116 -28.34 3.75 -7.62
C GLY A 116 -27.65 2.85 -8.66
N LYS A 117 -26.33 2.97 -8.80
CA LYS A 117 -25.56 2.35 -9.90
C LYS A 117 -24.23 1.79 -9.39
N PRO A 118 -23.74 0.68 -9.97
CA PRO A 118 -22.47 0.10 -9.57
C PRO A 118 -21.28 0.92 -10.11
N VAL A 119 -20.16 0.85 -9.38
CA VAL A 119 -18.83 1.19 -9.92
C VAL A 119 -18.40 0.06 -10.86
N VAL A 120 -17.91 0.41 -12.04
CA VAL A 120 -17.39 -0.55 -13.03
C VAL A 120 -15.89 -0.37 -13.30
N GLU A 121 -15.27 0.66 -12.73
CA GLU A 121 -13.85 0.88 -12.84
C GLU A 121 -13.31 1.73 -11.70
N ILE A 122 -12.10 1.39 -11.26
CA ILE A 122 -11.27 2.14 -10.33
C ILE A 122 -10.03 2.62 -11.06
N ARG A 123 -9.72 3.92 -10.89
CA ARG A 123 -8.51 4.56 -11.38
C ARG A 123 -7.46 4.55 -10.28
N GLN A 124 -6.44 3.73 -10.44
CA GLN A 124 -5.26 3.76 -9.56
C GLN A 124 -4.14 4.59 -10.20
N ILE A 125 -3.30 5.21 -9.38
CA ILE A 125 -2.19 6.06 -9.85
C ILE A 125 -0.82 5.59 -9.35
N ALA A 126 -0.78 4.65 -8.40
CA ALA A 126 0.44 3.96 -8.01
C ALA A 126 0.14 2.55 -7.48
N SER A 127 0.99 1.60 -7.88
CA SER A 127 1.07 0.25 -7.33
C SER A 127 2.53 -0.03 -6.96
N TYR A 128 3.18 -1.10 -7.43
CA TYR A 128 4.59 -1.33 -7.15
C TYR A 128 5.48 -0.17 -7.61
N SER A 129 6.34 0.32 -6.71
CA SER A 129 7.36 1.33 -7.01
C SER A 129 8.40 1.35 -5.89
N CYS A 130 9.65 1.02 -6.22
CA CYS A 130 10.77 1.03 -5.27
C CYS A 130 11.20 2.47 -4.98
N ARG A 131 10.69 3.06 -3.89
CA ARG A 131 11.03 4.42 -3.45
C ARG A 131 10.83 4.58 -1.94
N GLY A 132 11.48 5.60 -1.36
CA GLY A 132 11.21 6.05 0.00
C GLY A 132 9.82 6.65 0.17
N ARG A 133 9.33 6.71 1.40
CA ARG A 133 8.03 7.33 1.73
C ARG A 133 7.98 8.78 1.26
N ASN A 134 6.84 9.19 0.70
CA ASN A 134 6.62 10.51 0.11
C ASN A 134 7.67 10.90 -0.96
N GLY A 135 8.32 9.91 -1.59
CA GLY A 135 9.36 10.14 -2.60
C GLY A 135 10.71 10.58 -2.05
N ARG A 136 10.94 10.47 -0.74
CA ARG A 136 12.21 10.86 -0.11
C ARG A 136 13.33 9.87 -0.46
N GLY A 137 14.54 10.39 -0.67
CA GLY A 137 15.74 9.58 -0.92
C GLY A 137 16.35 8.95 0.33
N SER A 138 15.93 9.38 1.52
CA SER A 138 16.39 8.86 2.82
C SER A 138 15.21 8.58 3.75
N GLY A 139 15.42 7.66 4.71
CA GLY A 139 14.40 7.19 5.65
C GLY A 139 13.64 5.95 5.17
N PRO A 140 12.53 5.58 5.84
CA PRO A 140 11.84 4.32 5.58
C PRO A 140 11.27 4.22 4.16
N LEU A 141 11.30 3.00 3.61
CA LEU A 141 10.65 2.70 2.34
C LEU A 141 9.12 2.78 2.43
N SER A 142 8.50 3.13 1.31
CA SER A 142 7.04 3.08 1.15
C SER A 142 6.56 1.64 1.03
N GLU A 143 5.32 1.36 1.44
CA GLU A 143 4.71 0.04 1.21
C GLU A 143 4.52 -0.30 -0.27
N HIS A 144 4.52 0.71 -1.16
CA HIS A 144 4.61 0.49 -2.60
C HIS A 144 5.89 -0.25 -3.02
N ALA A 145 7.00 -0.09 -2.29
CA ALA A 145 8.28 -0.77 -2.56
C ALA A 145 8.19 -2.29 -2.32
N TYR A 146 7.15 -2.73 -1.61
CA TYR A 146 6.90 -4.12 -1.24
C TYR A 146 5.66 -4.71 -1.92
N GLY A 147 5.03 -3.98 -2.84
CA GLY A 147 3.74 -4.37 -3.42
C GLY A 147 2.60 -4.39 -2.40
N ASN A 148 2.79 -3.74 -1.25
CA ASN A 148 1.90 -3.77 -0.11
C ASN A 148 1.06 -2.49 0.03
N ALA A 149 0.95 -1.72 -1.05
CA ALA A 149 0.11 -0.52 -1.13
C ALA A 149 -0.48 -0.28 -2.53
N ILE A 150 -1.56 0.48 -2.57
CA ILE A 150 -2.19 0.98 -3.79
C ILE A 150 -2.74 2.40 -3.59
N ASP A 151 -2.58 3.27 -4.59
CA ASP A 151 -3.09 4.65 -4.59
C ASP A 151 -4.28 4.78 -5.55
N ILE A 152 -5.45 5.14 -5.02
CA ILE A 152 -6.71 5.25 -5.77
C ILE A 152 -7.08 6.72 -6.00
N ALA A 153 -7.18 7.15 -7.25
CA ALA A 153 -7.49 8.53 -7.62
C ALA A 153 -8.94 8.75 -8.09
N GLY A 154 -9.70 7.67 -8.34
CA GLY A 154 -11.10 7.84 -8.73
C GLY A 154 -11.82 6.56 -9.12
N PHE A 155 -13.08 6.74 -9.48
CA PHE A 155 -14.05 5.69 -9.79
C PHE A 155 -14.85 6.09 -11.03
N ARG A 156 -15.34 5.09 -11.77
CA ARG A 156 -16.30 5.29 -12.86
C ARG A 156 -17.51 4.39 -12.67
N LEU A 157 -18.69 4.97 -12.74
CA LEU A 157 -19.96 4.26 -12.64
C LEU A 157 -20.36 3.63 -13.97
N SER A 158 -21.32 2.71 -13.92
CA SER A 158 -21.85 2.00 -15.09
C SER A 158 -22.44 2.92 -16.17
N ASP A 159 -22.94 4.10 -15.81
CA ASP A 159 -23.46 5.10 -16.75
C ASP A 159 -22.40 6.04 -17.33
N GLY A 160 -21.13 5.82 -17.00
CA GLY A 160 -20.02 6.65 -17.46
C GLY A 160 -19.67 7.82 -16.55
N THR A 161 -20.44 8.09 -15.49
CA THR A 161 -20.10 9.12 -14.49
C THR A 161 -18.71 8.85 -13.91
N GLN A 162 -17.87 9.88 -13.90
CA GLN A 162 -16.50 9.82 -13.36
C GLN A 162 -16.40 10.61 -12.07
N ILE A 163 -15.96 9.94 -11.00
CA ILE A 163 -15.79 10.53 -9.67
C ILE A 163 -14.29 10.51 -9.36
N THR A 164 -13.62 11.65 -9.45
CA THR A 164 -12.20 11.76 -9.06
C THR A 164 -12.09 12.17 -7.60
N VAL A 165 -11.12 11.62 -6.87
CA VAL A 165 -10.86 11.97 -5.46
C VAL A 165 -10.55 13.45 -5.34
N VAL A 166 -9.62 13.97 -6.16
CA VAL A 166 -9.18 15.37 -6.09
C VAL A 166 -10.30 16.39 -6.29
N LYS A 167 -11.21 16.18 -7.25
CA LYS A 167 -12.33 17.11 -7.48
C LYS A 167 -13.50 16.81 -6.54
N GLY A 168 -13.89 15.54 -6.47
CA GLY A 168 -15.08 15.10 -5.75
C GLY A 168 -15.01 15.39 -4.25
N TRP A 169 -13.82 15.26 -3.64
CA TRP A 169 -13.66 15.48 -2.20
C TRP A 169 -13.95 16.93 -1.78
N TRP A 170 -13.42 17.91 -2.52
CA TRP A 170 -13.51 19.33 -2.16
C TRP A 170 -14.67 20.05 -2.85
N ARG A 171 -14.82 19.80 -4.15
CA ARG A 171 -15.69 20.57 -5.06
C ARG A 171 -16.79 19.73 -5.72
N GLY A 172 -16.89 18.45 -5.35
CA GLY A 172 -17.95 17.58 -5.82
C GLY A 172 -19.33 17.97 -5.30
N THR A 173 -20.35 17.39 -5.94
CA THR A 173 -21.73 17.38 -5.47
C THR A 173 -21.85 16.75 -4.09
N ALA A 174 -22.99 16.94 -3.42
CA ALA A 174 -23.27 16.29 -2.14
C ALA A 174 -23.14 14.76 -2.21
N ARG A 175 -23.62 14.15 -3.30
CA ARG A 175 -23.53 12.70 -3.54
C ARG A 175 -22.11 12.22 -3.77
N GLU A 176 -21.30 12.93 -4.57
CA GLU A 176 -19.89 12.57 -4.77
C GLU A 176 -19.08 12.67 -3.48
N LYS A 177 -19.31 13.73 -2.69
CA LYS A 177 -18.67 13.90 -1.38
C LYS A 177 -19.07 12.77 -0.43
N ALA A 178 -20.37 12.45 -0.34
CA ALA A 178 -20.88 11.37 0.50
C ALA A 178 -20.27 10.02 0.08
N PHE A 179 -20.30 9.70 -1.21
CA PHE A 179 -19.68 8.49 -1.76
C PHE A 179 -18.20 8.40 -1.40
N LEU A 180 -17.41 9.44 -1.64
CA LEU A 180 -15.97 9.43 -1.36
C LEU A 180 -15.67 9.28 0.14
N LYS A 181 -16.50 9.86 1.02
CA LYS A 181 -16.38 9.71 2.47
C LYS A 181 -16.74 8.29 2.93
N GLU A 182 -17.81 7.71 2.40
CA GLU A 182 -18.21 6.32 2.71
C GLU A 182 -17.14 5.31 2.27
N VAL A 183 -16.64 5.41 1.03
CA VAL A 183 -15.61 4.48 0.55
C VAL A 183 -14.30 4.65 1.29
N PHE A 184 -13.93 5.88 1.68
CA PHE A 184 -12.75 6.14 2.50
C PHE A 184 -12.88 5.51 3.90
N ALA A 185 -14.04 5.68 4.55
CA ALA A 185 -14.31 5.06 5.84
C ALA A 185 -14.29 3.53 5.75
N GLY A 186 -14.86 2.95 4.70
CA GLY A 186 -14.78 1.52 4.42
C GLY A 186 -13.35 1.03 4.20
N ALA A 187 -12.49 1.82 3.56
CA ALA A 187 -11.08 1.48 3.43
C ALA A 187 -10.39 1.42 4.80
N CYS A 188 -10.72 2.31 5.73
CA CYS A 188 -10.17 2.26 7.08
C CYS A 188 -10.52 0.97 7.84
N ALA A 189 -11.61 0.28 7.48
CA ALA A 189 -11.93 -1.03 8.07
C ALA A 189 -11.13 -2.20 7.45
N GLU A 190 -10.54 -2.00 6.27
CA GLU A 190 -9.88 -3.07 5.49
C GLU A 190 -8.36 -2.94 5.43
N PHE A 191 -7.82 -1.73 5.62
CA PHE A 191 -6.41 -1.38 5.48
C PHE A 191 -5.84 -0.79 6.77
N TYR A 192 -4.53 -0.91 6.96
CA TYR A 192 -3.84 -0.50 8.19
C TYR A 192 -3.44 0.97 8.17
N THR A 193 -3.11 1.45 6.97
CA THR A 193 -2.87 2.87 6.70
C THR A 193 -3.77 3.28 5.54
N VAL A 194 -4.56 4.31 5.79
CA VAL A 194 -5.48 4.94 4.86
C VAL A 194 -5.27 6.44 4.98
N LEU A 195 -4.67 7.03 3.95
CA LEU A 195 -4.39 8.45 3.86
C LEU A 195 -5.14 9.04 2.67
N GLY A 196 -5.88 10.11 2.88
CA GLY A 196 -6.65 10.78 1.84
C GLY A 196 -6.60 12.29 1.95
N PRO A 197 -7.39 13.01 1.12
CA PRO A 197 -7.34 14.47 1.12
C PRO A 197 -7.66 15.04 2.51
N GLY A 198 -6.73 15.83 3.03
CA GLY A 198 -6.77 16.36 4.40
C GLY A 198 -5.88 15.62 5.41
N SER A 199 -5.19 14.53 5.04
CA SER A 199 -4.16 13.92 5.90
C SER A 199 -2.86 14.73 5.89
N ASP A 200 -2.37 15.05 4.69
CA ASP A 200 -1.17 15.84 4.42
C ASP A 200 -1.16 16.27 2.93
N ARG A 201 -0.11 16.99 2.52
CA ARG A 201 0.03 17.51 1.15
C ARG A 201 0.30 16.46 0.08
N TYR A 202 0.78 15.27 0.42
CA TYR A 202 1.11 14.22 -0.55
C TYR A 202 -0.13 13.43 -0.97
N HIS A 203 -1.13 13.34 -0.09
CA HIS A 203 -2.36 12.57 -0.30
C HIS A 203 -3.58 13.44 -0.65
N TYR A 204 -3.35 14.65 -1.20
CA TYR A 204 -4.42 15.62 -1.49
C TYR A 204 -5.34 15.20 -2.65
N ASN A 205 -4.88 14.29 -3.53
CA ASN A 205 -5.54 13.95 -4.78
C ASN A 205 -5.89 12.46 -4.94
N HIS A 206 -5.60 11.62 -3.95
CA HIS A 206 -5.85 10.18 -3.99
C HIS A 206 -6.05 9.60 -2.57
N PHE A 207 -6.48 8.35 -2.51
CA PHE A 207 -6.44 7.53 -1.30
C PHE A 207 -5.25 6.58 -1.36
N HIS A 208 -4.33 6.68 -0.41
CA HIS A 208 -3.25 5.72 -0.20
C HIS A 208 -3.72 4.65 0.76
N LEU A 209 -3.65 3.39 0.33
CA LEU A 209 -4.13 2.21 1.07
C LEU A 209 -2.98 1.22 1.23
N ASP A 210 -2.56 0.92 2.47
CA ASP A 210 -1.51 -0.06 2.75
C ASP A 210 -1.80 -0.99 3.93
N LEU A 211 -1.03 -2.09 4.00
CA LEU A 211 -1.08 -3.09 5.07
C LEU A 211 0.23 -3.10 5.87
N LEU A 212 0.77 -1.93 6.24
CA LEU A 212 1.99 -1.82 7.05
C LEU A 212 1.78 -2.40 8.45
N VAL A 213 2.22 -3.65 8.66
CA VAL A 213 2.00 -4.40 9.90
C VAL A 213 2.62 -3.72 11.13
N THR A 214 3.77 -3.03 10.97
CA THR A 214 4.46 -2.39 12.12
C THR A 214 3.69 -1.22 12.72
N ASN A 215 2.71 -0.66 12.01
CA ASN A 215 1.78 0.30 12.62
C ASN A 215 0.89 -0.43 13.62
N VAL A 216 0.27 -1.53 13.20
CA VAL A 216 -0.72 -2.26 14.00
C VAL A 216 -0.07 -3.01 15.15
N SER A 217 1.12 -3.58 14.96
CA SER A 217 1.87 -4.24 16.05
C SER A 217 2.25 -3.28 17.17
N LYS A 218 2.27 -1.97 16.91
CA LYS A 218 2.50 -0.90 17.89
C LYS A 218 1.19 -0.25 18.37
N GLY A 219 0.04 -0.88 18.11
CA GLY A 219 -1.28 -0.34 18.45
C GLY A 219 -1.71 0.89 17.64
N ARG A 220 -1.08 1.14 16.49
CA ARG A 220 -1.37 2.30 15.63
C ARG A 220 -2.19 1.87 14.42
N HIS A 221 -3.33 2.51 14.23
CA HIS A 221 -4.11 2.43 13.00
C HIS A 221 -4.20 3.82 12.39
N TYR A 222 -3.73 3.96 11.15
CA TYR A 222 -3.65 5.27 10.51
C TYR A 222 -4.82 5.44 9.55
N CYS A 223 -5.89 6.05 10.03
CA CYS A 223 -7.00 6.47 9.18
C CYS A 223 -7.07 8.00 9.20
N ARG A 224 -6.59 8.68 8.15
CA ARG A 224 -6.46 10.14 8.10
C ARG A 224 -6.96 10.72 6.77
N PRO A 225 -7.85 11.73 6.79
CA PRO A 225 -8.50 12.33 7.96
C PRO A 225 -9.38 11.30 8.69
N GLN A 226 -9.65 11.53 9.98
CA GLN A 226 -10.54 10.65 10.74
C GLN A 226 -11.96 10.78 10.16
N PRO A 227 -12.64 9.68 9.76
CA PRO A 227 -14.03 9.72 9.35
C PRO A 227 -14.87 10.26 10.51
N SER A 228 -15.68 11.29 10.27
CA SER A 228 -16.52 11.80 11.35
C SER A 228 -17.60 10.78 11.71
N ARG A 229 -17.86 10.61 13.01
CA ARG A 229 -18.88 9.69 13.56
C ARG A 229 -20.32 9.95 13.07
N GLY A 230 -20.57 10.99 12.27
CA GLY A 230 -21.90 11.36 11.74
C GLY A 230 -22.00 11.45 10.22
N LEU A 231 -20.95 11.07 9.46
CA LEU A 231 -20.98 11.03 7.99
C LEU A 231 -21.37 9.67 7.41
N PHE A 232 -21.56 8.67 8.26
CA PHE A 232 -22.58 7.67 7.96
C PHE A 232 -23.89 8.45 8.05
N ALA A 233 -24.44 8.89 6.92
CA ALA A 233 -25.89 9.13 6.89
C ALA A 233 -26.49 7.91 7.57
N LYS A 234 -27.27 8.11 8.64
CA LYS A 234 -28.02 7.01 9.24
C LYS A 234 -28.64 6.26 8.07
N ALA A 235 -28.19 5.04 7.83
CA ALA A 235 -29.02 4.11 7.11
C ALA A 235 -30.29 4.08 7.96
N ASP A 236 -31.43 4.35 7.34
CA ASP A 236 -32.72 4.11 7.99
C ASP A 236 -32.64 2.75 8.68
N ASP A 237 -33.20 2.64 9.89
CA ASP A 237 -32.96 1.58 10.90
C ASP A 237 -33.36 0.14 10.45
N ALA A 238 -33.37 -0.14 9.15
CA ALA A 238 -33.71 -1.38 8.46
C ALA A 238 -32.56 -2.01 7.62
N ASP A 239 -31.33 -1.48 7.61
CA ASP A 239 -30.20 -2.11 6.88
C ASP A 239 -29.31 -2.97 7.83
N PRO A 240 -29.42 -4.31 7.82
CA PRO A 240 -28.79 -5.18 8.81
C PRO A 240 -27.28 -5.41 8.60
N LEU A 241 -26.61 -4.71 7.69
CA LEU A 241 -25.21 -4.94 7.36
C LEU A 241 -24.31 -3.74 7.67
N SER A 242 -24.27 -3.39 8.95
CA SER A 242 -23.14 -2.64 9.53
C SER A 242 -21.83 -3.32 9.14
N THR A 243 -20.88 -2.54 8.62
CA THR A 243 -19.52 -2.97 8.26
C THR A 243 -18.71 -3.55 9.43
N ALA A 244 -19.30 -3.62 10.63
CA ALA A 244 -18.73 -4.22 11.84
C ALA A 244 -18.55 -5.75 11.78
N SER A 245 -19.12 -6.45 10.79
CA SER A 245 -19.07 -7.92 10.69
C SER A 245 -17.91 -8.47 9.86
N ILE A 246 -17.05 -7.63 9.29
CA ILE A 246 -15.94 -8.09 8.45
C ILE A 246 -14.81 -8.52 9.37
N THR A 247 -14.55 -9.84 9.47
CA THR A 247 -13.32 -10.35 10.07
C THR A 247 -12.15 -9.86 9.21
N PRO A 248 -11.29 -8.96 9.70
CA PRO A 248 -10.12 -8.55 8.97
C PRO A 248 -9.23 -9.78 8.73
N ILE A 249 -8.31 -9.71 7.76
CA ILE A 249 -7.26 -10.74 7.64
C ILE A 249 -6.65 -10.91 9.05
N PRO A 250 -6.51 -12.14 9.59
CA PRO A 250 -6.02 -12.36 10.95
C PRO A 250 -4.77 -11.51 11.20
N PHE A 251 -4.93 -10.58 12.14
CA PHE A 251 -4.00 -9.49 12.47
C PHE A 251 -2.76 -9.95 13.24
N THR A 252 -2.47 -11.24 13.24
CA THR A 252 -1.20 -11.72 13.73
C THR A 252 -0.23 -11.61 12.56
N GLY A 253 0.74 -10.69 12.65
CA GLY A 253 2.07 -11.06 12.16
C GLY A 253 2.41 -12.48 12.66
N PRO A 254 3.31 -13.22 11.99
CA PRO A 254 3.70 -14.54 12.49
C PRO A 254 3.96 -14.45 14.01
N PRO A 255 3.45 -15.37 14.84
CA PRO A 255 3.78 -15.36 16.26
C PRO A 255 5.32 -15.44 16.39
N GLY A 256 5.91 -14.49 17.14
CA GLY A 256 7.36 -14.31 17.34
C GLY A 256 7.97 -13.29 16.36
N GLU A 257 8.77 -12.30 16.76
CA GLU A 257 9.64 -12.16 17.93
C GLU A 257 9.70 -10.68 18.35
N ASP A 258 9.91 -10.44 19.64
CA ASP A 258 10.19 -9.14 20.25
C ASP A 258 11.50 -8.51 19.72
#